data_AF-A0A2A3XCG8-F1
#
_entry.id   AF-A0A2A3XCG8-F1
#
_cell.length_a   1.000
_cell.length_b   1.000
_cell.length_c   1.000
_cell.angle_alpha   90.00
_cell.angle_beta   90.00
_cell.angle_gamma   90.00
#
_symmetry.space_group_name_H-M   'P 1'
#
loop_
_entity.id
_entity.type
_entity.pdbx_description
1 polymer ?
#
loop_
_entity_poly.entity_id
_entity_poly.type
_entity_poly.pdbx_seq_one_letter_code
_entity_poly.pdbx_strand_id
1 'polypeptide(L)'
;MTSEQRQLRQTVMFLRTSFEAVQHSIAGRLEDPLPCWMDTSMLSMLARELSRCGHQSQPLFSPSTTEQLYLASQQCELLLKQCPGVLSSAVCYRQLAAIRRSLSNALQHIDTPTKRRWLWQRH
;
A
#
# COMPACT_ATOMS: atom_id res chain seq x y z
N MET A 1 7.80 11.80 16.26
CA MET A 1 6.63 11.77 15.37
C MET A 1 5.54 12.67 15.91
N THR A 2 4.97 13.54 15.06
CA THR A 2 3.81 14.39 15.37
C THR A 2 2.51 13.56 15.45
N SER A 3 1.42 14.16 15.94
CA SER A 3 0.09 13.52 15.96
C SER A 3 -0.35 13.08 14.56
N GLU A 4 -0.18 13.95 13.57
CA GLU A 4 -0.54 13.69 12.16
C GLU A 4 0.28 12.54 11.57
N GLN A 5 1.59 12.50 11.83
CA GLN A 5 2.44 11.39 11.41
C GLN A 5 1.99 10.06 12.02
N ARG A 6 1.59 10.04 13.30
CA ARG A 6 1.08 8.82 13.95
C ARG A 6 -0.24 8.37 13.34
N GLN A 7 -1.15 9.32 13.09
CA GLN A 7 -2.44 9.04 12.45
C GLN A 7 -2.23 8.46 11.05
N LEU A 8 -1.41 9.11 10.22
CA LEU A 8 -1.14 8.64 8.86
C LEU A 8 -0.45 7.26 8.86
N ARG A 9 0.49 7.01 9.78
CA ARG A 9 1.07 5.68 9.97
C ARG A 9 0.00 4.62 10.28
N GLN A 10 -0.94 4.93 11.17
CA GLN A 10 -2.02 4.01 11.53
C GLN A 10 -2.93 3.73 10.31
N THR A 11 -3.24 4.76 9.53
CA THR A 11 -4.00 4.60 8.28
C THR A 11 -3.26 3.70 7.29
N VAL A 12 -1.96 3.90 7.10
CA VAL A 12 -1.14 3.04 6.21
C VAL A 12 -1.11 1.59 6.70
N MET A 13 -1.03 1.37 8.01
CA MET A 13 -1.13 0.03 8.61
C MET A 13 -2.50 -0.62 8.40
N PHE A 14 -3.57 0.16 8.55
CA PHE A 14 -4.93 -0.28 8.23
C PHE A 14 -5.03 -0.68 6.76
N LEU A 15 -4.58 0.16 5.83
CA LEU A 15 -4.57 -0.13 4.40
C LEU A 15 -3.82 -1.43 4.07
N ARG A 16 -2.62 -1.63 4.61
CA ARG A 16 -1.84 -2.87 4.43
C ARG A 16 -2.67 -4.10 4.83
N THR A 17 -3.30 -4.04 6.00
CA THR A 17 -4.09 -5.14 6.56
C THR A 17 -5.38 -5.37 5.75
N SER A 18 -6.00 -4.31 5.25
CA SER A 18 -7.16 -4.40 4.37
C SER A 18 -6.81 -5.09 3.05
N PHE A 19 -5.71 -4.72 2.40
CA PHE A 19 -5.22 -5.40 1.19
C PHE A 19 -4.83 -6.86 1.45
N GLU A 20 -4.30 -7.17 2.63
CA GLU A 20 -4.06 -8.54 3.09
C GLU A 20 -5.35 -9.36 3.17
N ALA A 21 -6.41 -8.81 3.78
CA ALA A 21 -7.71 -9.45 3.85
C ALA A 21 -8.30 -9.69 2.45
N VAL A 22 -8.21 -8.71 1.55
CA VAL A 22 -8.65 -8.86 0.14
C VAL A 22 -7.88 -9.99 -0.53
N GLN A 23 -6.56 -10.02 -0.38
CA GLN A 23 -5.71 -11.05 -0.98
C GLN A 23 -6.07 -12.46 -0.47
N HIS A 24 -6.34 -12.60 0.83
CA HIS A 24 -6.78 -13.88 1.41
C HIS A 24 -8.16 -14.30 0.92
N SER A 25 -9.07 -13.36 0.65
CA SER A 25 -10.42 -13.67 0.15
C SER A 25 -10.41 -14.39 -1.21
N ILE A 26 -9.36 -14.18 -2.03
CA ILE A 26 -9.20 -14.81 -3.34
C ILE A 26 -8.18 -15.96 -3.36
N ALA A 27 -7.50 -16.25 -2.25
CA ALA A 27 -6.45 -17.27 -2.17
C ALA A 27 -6.96 -18.70 -2.41
N GLY A 28 -8.25 -18.96 -2.14
CA GLY A 28 -8.88 -20.26 -2.43
C GLY A 28 -9.21 -20.50 -3.90
N ARG A 29 -9.00 -19.49 -4.77
CA ARG A 29 -9.38 -19.54 -6.20
C ARG A 29 -8.18 -19.40 -7.13
N LEU A 30 -6.96 -19.65 -6.66
CA LEU A 30 -5.74 -19.39 -7.44
C LEU A 30 -5.59 -20.31 -8.66
N GLU A 31 -6.14 -21.52 -8.58
CA GLU A 31 -6.15 -22.51 -9.67
C GLU A 31 -7.42 -22.41 -10.53
N ASP A 32 -8.33 -21.50 -10.20
CA ASP A 32 -9.57 -21.30 -10.95
C ASP A 32 -9.23 -20.71 -12.34
N PRO A 33 -9.61 -21.38 -13.45
CA PRO A 33 -9.39 -20.86 -14.79
C PRO A 33 -10.27 -19.66 -15.12
N LEU A 34 -11.30 -19.38 -14.31
CA LEU A 34 -12.18 -18.24 -14.53
C LEU A 34 -11.51 -16.90 -14.18
N PRO A 35 -11.94 -15.80 -14.82
CA PRO A 35 -11.51 -14.47 -14.43
C PRO A 35 -11.80 -14.18 -12.96
N CYS A 36 -11.00 -13.33 -12.35
CA CYS A 36 -11.19 -12.89 -10.97
C CYS A 36 -12.42 -11.99 -10.86
N TRP A 37 -13.36 -12.39 -10.01
CA TRP A 37 -14.53 -11.61 -9.61
C TRP A 37 -14.36 -11.18 -8.15
N MET A 38 -13.52 -10.18 -7.96
CA MET A 38 -13.25 -9.57 -6.66
C MET A 38 -14.16 -8.36 -6.45
N ASP A 39 -14.55 -8.10 -5.20
CA ASP A 39 -15.31 -6.90 -4.85
C ASP A 39 -14.48 -5.62 -5.10
N THR A 40 -14.80 -4.94 -6.19
CA THR A 40 -14.13 -3.70 -6.58
C THR A 40 -14.65 -2.48 -5.84
N SER A 41 -15.78 -2.56 -5.14
CA SER A 41 -16.30 -1.46 -4.33
C SER A 41 -15.37 -1.19 -3.15
N MET A 42 -15.01 -2.24 -2.40
CA MET A 42 -14.03 -2.16 -1.33
C MET A 42 -12.66 -1.70 -1.86
N LEU A 43 -12.18 -2.29 -2.96
CA LEU A 43 -10.89 -1.86 -3.54
C LEU A 43 -10.89 -0.40 -4.01
N SER A 44 -11.99 0.09 -4.57
CA SER A 44 -12.12 1.50 -4.96
C SER A 44 -12.08 2.43 -3.74
N MET A 45 -12.66 2.00 -2.61
CA MET A 45 -12.55 2.74 -1.36
C MET A 45 -11.11 2.78 -0.86
N LEU A 46 -10.42 1.64 -0.86
CA LEU A 46 -9.01 1.55 -0.47
C LEU A 46 -8.11 2.39 -1.38
N ALA A 47 -8.36 2.38 -2.69
CA ALA A 47 -7.61 3.18 -3.67
C ALA A 47 -7.72 4.68 -3.39
N ARG A 48 -8.93 5.18 -3.10
CA ARG A 48 -9.15 6.58 -2.74
C ARG A 48 -8.41 6.96 -1.46
N GLU A 49 -8.44 6.08 -0.46
CA GLU A 49 -7.74 6.32 0.81
C GLU A 49 -6.22 6.29 0.64
N LEU A 50 -5.72 5.37 -0.19
CA LEU A 50 -4.30 5.25 -0.52
C LEU A 50 -3.79 6.50 -1.26
N SER A 51 -4.58 7.01 -2.21
CA SER A 51 -4.29 8.27 -2.91
C SER A 51 -4.28 9.45 -1.93
N ARG A 52 -5.26 9.55 -1.02
CA ARG A 52 -5.26 10.56 0.05
C ARG A 52 -4.01 10.49 0.92
N CYS A 53 -3.61 9.28 1.33
CA CYS A 53 -2.40 9.07 2.12
C CYS A 53 -1.14 9.55 1.39
N GLY A 54 -1.03 9.31 0.08
CA GLY A 54 0.11 9.76 -0.73
C GLY A 54 0.21 11.29 -0.83
N HIS A 55 -0.92 12.01 -0.86
CA HIS A 55 -0.90 13.48 -0.81
C HIS A 55 -0.54 14.00 0.59
N GLN A 56 -1.10 13.39 1.64
CA GLN A 56 -0.84 13.78 3.03
C GLN A 56 0.58 13.47 3.49
N SER A 57 1.25 12.48 2.88
CA SER A 57 2.61 12.10 3.27
C SER A 57 3.68 13.10 2.80
N GLN A 58 3.42 13.88 1.75
CA GLN A 58 4.38 14.82 1.16
C GLN A 58 5.01 15.80 2.18
N PRO A 59 4.22 16.52 3.00
CA PRO A 59 4.79 17.40 4.03
C PRO A 59 5.24 16.68 5.30
N LEU A 60 4.83 15.42 5.51
CA LEU A 60 4.98 14.72 6.79
C LEU A 60 6.13 13.71 6.81
N PHE A 61 6.53 13.15 5.67
CA PHE A 61 7.49 12.04 5.61
C PHE A 61 8.57 12.25 4.56
N SER A 62 9.58 11.37 4.59
CA SER A 62 10.65 11.37 3.60
C SER A 62 10.11 11.11 2.18
N PRO A 63 10.82 11.57 1.13
CA PRO A 63 10.45 11.29 -0.26
C PRO A 63 10.26 9.79 -0.53
N SER A 64 11.09 8.93 0.07
CA SER A 64 10.98 7.47 -0.06
C SER A 64 9.66 6.92 0.47
N THR A 65 9.13 7.47 1.57
CA THR A 65 7.82 7.05 2.10
C THR A 65 6.71 7.45 1.12
N THR A 66 6.73 8.70 0.67
CA THR A 66 5.75 9.23 -0.28
C THR A 66 5.77 8.49 -1.61
N GLU A 67 6.96 8.15 -2.12
CA GLU A 67 7.12 7.36 -3.35
C GLU A 67 6.51 5.96 -3.19
N GLN A 68 6.75 5.27 -2.08
CA GLN A 68 6.16 3.94 -1.86
C GLN A 68 4.63 4.00 -1.77
N LEU A 69 4.05 5.04 -1.16
CA LEU A 69 2.60 5.26 -1.11
C LEU A 69 2.03 5.59 -2.51
N TYR A 70 2.73 6.40 -3.29
CA TYR A 70 2.35 6.69 -4.67
C TYR A 70 2.38 5.43 -5.55
N LEU A 71 3.44 4.62 -5.47
CA LEU A 71 3.55 3.36 -6.19
C LEU A 71 2.40 2.40 -5.84
N ALA A 72 2.08 2.28 -4.56
CA ALA A 72 0.94 1.48 -4.12
C ALA A 72 -0.38 2.00 -4.71
N SER A 73 -0.58 3.32 -4.77
CA SER A 73 -1.76 3.95 -5.40
C SER A 73 -1.88 3.59 -6.88
N GLN A 74 -0.79 3.76 -7.63
CA GLN A 74 -0.76 3.46 -9.07
C GLN A 74 -1.01 1.98 -9.36
N GLN A 75 -0.43 1.08 -8.56
CA GLN A 75 -0.69 -0.36 -8.67
C GLN A 75 -2.15 -0.71 -8.37
N CYS A 76 -2.76 -0.07 -7.37
CA CYS A 76 -4.16 -0.29 -7.04
C CYS A 76 -5.11 0.22 -8.14
N GLU A 77 -4.82 1.39 -8.71
CA GLU A 77 -5.58 1.93 -9.85
C GLU A 77 -5.45 1.03 -11.09
N LEU A 78 -4.26 0.50 -11.36
CA LEU A 78 -4.05 -0.45 -12.45
C LEU A 78 -4.84 -1.74 -12.23
N LEU A 79 -4.82 -2.27 -11.00
CA LEU A 79 -5.61 -3.45 -10.62
C LEU A 79 -7.11 -3.21 -10.84
N LEU A 80 -7.64 -2.04 -10.48
CA LEU A 80 -9.05 -1.67 -10.68
C LEU A 80 -9.45 -1.52 -12.16
N LYS A 81 -8.51 -1.16 -13.03
CA LYS A 81 -8.75 -1.12 -14.49
C LYS A 81 -8.78 -2.52 -15.11
N GLN A 82 -8.26 -3.54 -14.40
CA GLN A 82 -8.07 -4.90 -14.91
C GLN A 82 -8.91 -5.96 -14.19
N CYS A 83 -9.39 -5.71 -12.97
CA CYS A 83 -10.35 -6.57 -12.26
C CYS A 83 -11.65 -5.73 -12.06
N PRO A 84 -12.86 -6.29 -12.28
CA PRO A 84 -13.14 -7.70 -12.53
C PRO A 84 -13.07 -8.09 -14.02
N GLY A 85 -12.88 -9.39 -14.29
CA GLY A 85 -13.17 -9.97 -15.61
C GLY A 85 -12.03 -10.05 -16.62
N VAL A 86 -10.89 -9.37 -16.42
CA VAL A 86 -9.74 -9.45 -17.36
C VAL A 86 -8.63 -10.36 -16.84
N LEU A 87 -8.31 -10.29 -15.54
CA LEU A 87 -7.21 -11.05 -14.94
C LEU A 87 -7.71 -12.33 -14.26
N SER A 88 -6.86 -13.36 -14.20
CA SER A 88 -7.10 -14.52 -13.33
C SER A 88 -6.86 -14.20 -11.85
N SER A 89 -7.46 -14.98 -10.96
CA SER A 89 -7.29 -14.84 -9.51
C SER A 89 -5.82 -14.89 -9.09
N ALA A 90 -4.98 -15.72 -9.74
CA ALA A 90 -3.55 -15.78 -9.48
C ALA A 90 -2.79 -14.49 -9.84
N VAL A 91 -3.26 -13.74 -10.84
CA VAL A 91 -2.66 -12.45 -11.21
C VAL A 91 -3.14 -11.35 -10.28
N CYS A 92 -4.46 -11.22 -10.01
CA CYS A 92 -4.95 -10.22 -9.03
C CYS A 92 -4.28 -10.50 -7.64
N TYR A 93 -4.06 -11.77 -7.24
CA TYR A 93 -3.33 -12.13 -5.99
C TYR A 93 -1.90 -11.61 -5.96
N ARG A 94 -1.14 -11.77 -7.04
CA ARG A 94 0.25 -11.27 -7.14
C ARG A 94 0.30 -9.74 -7.17
N GLN A 95 -0.65 -9.08 -7.83
CA GLN A 95 -0.74 -7.62 -7.83
C GLN A 95 -1.08 -7.07 -6.43
N LEU A 96 -1.99 -7.72 -5.68
CA LEU A 96 -2.26 -7.38 -4.28
C LEU A 96 -1.02 -7.56 -3.39
N ALA A 97 -0.22 -8.61 -3.63
CA ALA A 97 1.05 -8.80 -2.92
C ALA A 97 2.05 -7.66 -3.19
N ALA A 98 2.09 -7.13 -4.42
CA ALA A 98 2.95 -6.00 -4.77
C ALA A 98 2.53 -4.72 -4.04
N ILE A 99 1.22 -4.40 -4.02
CA ILE A 99 0.67 -3.26 -3.28
C ILE A 99 1.02 -3.37 -1.78
N ARG A 100 0.79 -4.55 -1.18
CA ARG A 100 1.15 -4.81 0.22
C ARG A 100 2.63 -4.64 0.50
N ARG A 101 3.50 -5.00 -0.44
CA ARG A 101 4.95 -4.83 -0.30
C ARG A 101 5.32 -3.35 -0.27
N SER A 102 4.79 -2.54 -1.19
CA SER A 102 5.00 -1.09 -1.17
C SER A 102 4.51 -0.44 0.12
N LEU A 103 3.35 -0.86 0.63
CA LEU A 103 2.85 -0.39 1.93
C LEU A 103 3.76 -0.81 3.10
N SER A 104 4.31 -2.02 3.06
CA SER A 104 5.25 -2.50 4.09
C SER A 104 6.56 -1.72 4.05
N ASN A 105 7.07 -1.40 2.85
CA ASN A 105 8.25 -0.55 2.69
C ASN A 105 8.00 0.87 3.21
N ALA A 106 6.83 1.45 2.93
CA ALA A 106 6.44 2.76 3.46
C ALA A 106 6.45 2.76 5.00
N LEU A 107 5.87 1.75 5.64
CA LEU A 107 5.88 1.61 7.10
C LEU A 107 7.30 1.46 7.66
N GLN A 108 8.17 0.70 6.99
CA GLN A 108 9.58 0.58 7.38
C GLN A 108 10.29 1.95 7.32
N HIS A 109 10.04 2.76 6.29
CA HIS A 109 10.60 4.11 6.19
C HIS A 109 10.07 5.08 7.24
N ILE A 110 8.79 4.95 7.63
CA ILE A 110 8.19 5.72 8.72
C ILE A 110 8.81 5.35 10.06
N ASP A 111 9.03 4.05 10.29
CA ASP A 111 9.52 3.50 11.56
C ASP A 111 11.04 3.65 11.70
N THR A 112 11.77 3.79 10.59
CA THR A 112 13.21 4.04 10.63
C THR A 112 13.46 5.48 11.07
N PRO A 113 14.03 5.70 12.27
CA PRO A 113 14.42 7.05 12.65
C PRO A 113 15.46 7.54 11.64
N THR A 114 15.25 8.72 11.07
CA THR A 114 16.30 9.42 10.31
C THR A 114 17.54 9.44 11.20
N LYS A 115 18.60 8.72 10.78
CA LYS A 115 19.88 8.71 11.50
C LYS A 115 20.24 10.17 11.77
N ARG A 116 20.06 10.63 13.01
CA ARG A 116 20.64 11.90 13.43
C ARG A 116 22.13 11.70 13.24
N ARG A 117 22.72 12.31 12.21
CA ARG A 117 24.16 12.48 12.13
C ARG A 117 24.53 13.30 13.35
N TRP A 118 24.89 12.62 14.43
CA TRP A 118 25.55 13.26 15.54
C TRP A 118 26.89 13.76 15.00
N LEU A 119 27.00 15.07 14.80
CA LEU A 119 28.20 15.80 14.35
C LEU A 119 29.29 15.86 15.45
N TRP A 120 29.37 14.85 16.31
CA TRP A 120 30.42 14.75 17.34
C TRP A 120 31.59 13.90 16.82
N GLN A 121 32.22 14.38 15.75
CA GLN A 121 33.60 14.05 15.41
C GLN A 121 34.34 15.36 15.14
N ARG A 122 34.62 16.08 16.22
CA ARG A 122 35.82 16.91 16.32
C ARG A 122 36.72 16.21 17.32
N HIS A 123 37.85 15.68 16.86
CA HIS A 123 39.14 15.69 17.55
C HIS A 123 40.21 15.25 16.57
#